data_AF-A0A2V8PEG4-F1
#
_entry.id   AF-A0A2V8PEG4-F1
#
_cell.length_a   1.000
_cell.length_b   1.000
_cell.length_c   1.000
_cell.angle_alpha   90.00
_cell.angle_beta   90.00
_cell.angle_gamma   90.00
#
_symmetry.space_group_name_H-M   'P 1'
#
loop_
_entity.id
_entity.type
_entity.pdbx_description
1 polymer ?
#
loop_
_entity_poly.entity_id
_entity_poly.type
_entity_poly.pdbx_seq_one_letter_code
_entity_poly.pdbx_strand_id
1 'polypeptide(L)' 'MTRPEGLAYDDKGNLYIADEEDNVLYMLDTDHQLHRLIDRRDSISPEALCYVNGLLYIAGLPLPRLMMS' A
#
# COMPACT_ATOMS: atom_id res chain seq x y z
N MET A 1 -8.10 7.91 -1.72
CA MET A 1 -6.69 8.30 -1.84
C MET A 1 -6.55 9.66 -1.22
N THR A 2 -6.04 9.68 0.01
CA THR A 2 -6.10 10.82 0.91
C THR A 2 -4.67 11.26 1.29
N ARG A 3 -3.75 10.33 1.59
CA ARG A 3 -2.34 10.63 1.88
C ARG A 3 -1.39 9.57 1.27
N PRO A 4 -0.95 9.76 0.01
CA PRO A 4 -0.09 8.80 -0.67
C PRO A 4 1.40 9.06 -0.41
N GLU A 5 2.01 8.28 0.48
CA GLU A 5 3.41 8.51 0.92
C GLU A 5 4.39 7.48 0.33
N GLY A 6 3.96 6.25 0.08
CA GLY A 6 4.80 5.17 -0.43
C GLY A 6 4.53 4.85 -1.89
N LEU A 7 5.59 4.76 -2.71
CA LEU A 7 5.52 4.42 -4.13
C LEU A 7 6.57 3.37 -4.50
N ALA A 8 6.20 2.40 -5.33
CA ALA A 8 7.13 1.46 -5.94
C ALA A 8 6.65 1.01 -7.32
N TYR A 9 7.57 0.85 -8.27
CA TYR A 9 7.28 0.21 -9.55
C TYR A 9 7.69 -1.26 -9.51
N ASP A 10 6.92 -2.14 -10.16
CA ASP A 10 7.41 -3.47 -10.53
C ASP A 10 8.12 -3.47 -11.89
N ASP A 11 8.70 -4.62 -12.24
CA ASP A 11 9.40 -4.83 -13.52
C ASP A 11 8.48 -4.76 -14.75
N LYS A 12 7.16 -4.74 -14.55
CA LYS A 12 6.15 -4.62 -15.61
C LYS A 12 5.66 -3.20 -15.81
N GLY A 13 6.06 -2.26 -14.95
CA GLY A 13 5.65 -0.86 -14.99
C GLY A 13 4.37 -0.55 -14.22
N ASN A 14 3.85 -1.49 -13.41
CA ASN A 14 2.74 -1.20 -12.51
C ASN A 14 3.25 -0.32 -11.36
N LEU A 15 2.50 0.72 -11.02
CA LEU A 15 2.80 1.60 -9.89
C LEU A 15 1.98 1.19 -8.68
N TYR A 16 2.65 0.79 -7.61
CA TYR A 16 2.04 0.54 -6.31
C TYR A 16 2.07 1.80 -5.47
N ILE A 17 0.94 2.09 -4.80
CA ILE A 17 0.76 3.31 -4.03
C ILE A 17 0.19 2.96 -2.66
N ALA A 18 0.95 3.29 -1.62
CA ALA A 18 0.53 3.18 -0.24
C ALA A 18 -0.17 4.47 0.17
N ASP A 19 -1.44 4.34 0.53
CA ASP A 19 -2.21 5.42 1.14
C ASP A 19 -2.26 5.20 2.65
N GLU A 20 -1.54 6.03 3.37
CA GLU A 20 -1.32 5.87 4.81
C GLU A 20 -2.59 6.23 5.61
N GLU A 21 -3.31 7.26 5.19
CA GLU A 21 -4.51 7.73 5.89
C GLU A 21 -5.70 6.80 5.62
N ASP A 22 -5.88 6.36 4.37
CA ASP A 22 -6.93 5.41 4.03
C ASP A 22 -6.59 3.97 4.48
N ASN A 23 -5.33 3.69 4.84
CA ASN A 23 -4.79 2.36 5.12
C ASN A 23 -5.03 1.37 3.96
N VAL A 24 -4.76 1.83 2.74
CA VAL A 24 -5.04 1.09 1.49
C VAL A 24 -3.78 1.01 0.64
N LEU A 25 -3.60 -0.14 -0.02
CA LEU A 25 -2.65 -0.28 -1.12
C LEU A 25 -3.40 -0.25 -2.45
N TYR A 26 -3.02 0.68 -3.31
CA TYR A 26 -3.46 0.76 -4.69
C TYR A 26 -2.39 0.23 -5.66
N MET A 27 -2.83 -0.18 -6.84
CA MET A 27 -1.97 -0.45 -7.99
C MET A 27 -2.56 0.23 -9.21
N LEU A 28 -1.81 1.11 -9.84
CA LEU A 28 -2.10 1.66 -11.16
C LEU A 28 -1.39 0.79 -12.19
N ASP A 29 -2.15 0.10 -13.03
CA ASP A 29 -1.58 -0.72 -14.09
C ASP A 29 -1.14 0.12 -15.30
N THR A 30 -0.48 -0.54 -16.27
CA THR A 30 0.01 0.09 -17.50
C THR A 30 -1.10 0.56 -18.45
N ASP A 31 -2.33 0.10 -18.24
CA ASP A 31 -3.52 0.53 -18.99
C ASP A 31 -4.26 1.67 -18.25
N HIS A 32 -3.59 2.27 -17.27
CA HIS A 32 -4.08 3.37 -16.43
C HIS A 32 -5.33 3.03 -15.61
N GLN A 33 -5.55 1.74 -15.31
CA GLN A 33 -6.62 1.32 -14.41
C GLN A 33 -6.11 1.26 -12.98
N LEU A 34 -6.89 1.86 -12.07
CA LEU A 34 -6.58 1.87 -10.66
C LEU A 34 -7.27 0.71 -9.96
N HIS A 35 -6.47 -0.17 -9.38
CA HIS A 35 -6.90 -1.34 -8.62
C HIS A 35 -6.68 -1.13 -7.13
N ARG A 36 -7.63 -1.58 -6.31
CA ARG A 36 -7.49 -1.60 -4.85
C ARG A 36 -7.07 -3.00 -4.43
N LEU A 37 -5.82 -3.16 -3.99
CA LEU A 37 -5.23 -4.48 -3.75
C LEU A 37 -5.45 -5.00 -2.33
N ILE A 38 -5.33 -4.11 -1.33
CA ILE A 38 -5.48 -4.46 0.08
C ILE A 38 -6.43 -3.48 0.74
N ASP A 39 -7.48 -4.03 1.35
CA ASP A 39 -8.38 -3.34 2.27
C ASP A 39 -8.25 -4.02 3.63
N ARG A 40 -7.28 -3.58 4.44
CA ARG A 40 -7.14 -4.04 5.83
C ARG A 40 -7.07 -2.80 6.70
N ARG A 41 -8.26 -2.32 7.08
CA ARG A 41 -8.46 -1.15 7.94
C ARG A 41 -7.71 -1.19 9.28
N ASP A 42 -7.20 -2.35 9.73
CA ASP A 42 -6.99 -2.57 11.16
C ASP A 42 -5.65 -3.22 11.56
N SER A 43 -4.62 -3.26 10.71
CA SER A 43 -3.36 -3.94 11.14
C SER A 43 -2.05 -3.26 10.78
N ILE A 44 -1.95 -2.56 9.66
CA ILE A 44 -0.73 -1.84 9.30
C ILE A 44 -1.10 -0.53 8.60
N SER A 45 -0.35 0.53 8.91
CA SER A 45 -0.35 1.75 8.11
C SER A 45 0.78 1.63 7.09
N PRO A 46 0.50 1.47 5.79
CA PRO A 46 1.54 1.31 4.79
C PRO A 46 2.21 2.67 4.55
N GLU A 47 3.49 2.79 4.88
CA GLU A 47 4.27 4.04 4.73
C GLU A 47 5.26 3.92 3.57
N ALA A 48 6.01 2.82 3.52
CA ALA A 48 7.07 2.62 2.53
C ALA A 48 6.84 1.34 1.72
N LEU A 49 7.11 1.43 0.42
CA LEU A 49 7.03 0.33 -0.52
C LEU A 49 8.40 0.08 -1.14
N CYS A 50 8.75 -1.19 -1.34
CA CYS A 50 9.94 -1.60 -2.08
C CYS A 50 9.62 -2.83 -2.93
N TYR A 51 9.95 -2.78 -4.21
CA TYR A 51 9.86 -3.94 -5.08
C TYR A 51 11.27 -4.47 -5.37
N VAL A 52 11.49 -5.76 -5.09
CA VAL A 52 12.77 -6.41 -5.40
C VAL A 52 12.56 -7.89 -5.66
N ASN A 53 13.19 -8.40 -6.73
CA ASN A 53 13.19 -9.82 -7.11
C ASN A 53 11.78 -10.45 -7.19
N GLY A 54 10.82 -9.73 -7.78
CA GLY A 54 9.45 -10.25 -7.93
C GLY A 54 8.54 -10.07 -6.71
N LEU A 55 9.04 -9.45 -5.63
CA LEU A 55 8.31 -9.31 -4.36
C LEU A 55 8.10 -7.83 -4.02
N LEU A 56 6.86 -7.49 -3.66
CA LEU A 56 6.51 -6.20 -3.08
C LEU A 56 6.58 -6.29 -1.55
N TYR A 57 7.50 -5.54 -0.97
CA TYR A 57 7.64 -5.35 0.46
C TYR A 57 6.88 -4.09 0.88
N ILE A 58 6.10 -4.22 1.94
CA ILE A 58 5.33 -3.14 2.55
C ILE A 58 5.88 -2.95 3.96
N ALA A 59 6.45 -1.80 4.22
CA ALA A 59 6.88 -1.39 5.54
C ALA A 59 5.86 -0.37 6.09
N GLY A 60 5.56 -0.52 7.37
CA GLY A 60 4.51 0.25 8.00
C GLY A 60 4.50 0.08 9.50
N LEU A 61 3.92 1.05 10.19
CA LEU A 61 3.69 0.95 11.62
C LEU A 61 2.47 0.06 11.90
N PRO A 62 2.52 -0.78 12.95
CA PRO A 62 1.33 -1.49 13.40
C PRO A 62 0.30 -0.48 13.89
N LEU A 63 -0.92 -0.57 13.37
CA LEU A 63 -2.02 0.25 13.87
C LEU A 63 -2.41 -0.23 15.28
N PRO A 64 -2.65 0.68 16.24
CA PRO A 64 -3.11 0.29 17.56
C PRO A 64 -4.44 -0.46 17.41
N ARG A 65 -4.47 -1.73 17.82
CA ARG A 65 -5.75 -2.41 18.04
C ARG A 65 -6.43 -1.69 19.19
N LEU A 66 -7.59 -1.09 18.94
CA LEU A 66 -8.49 -0.68 20.02
C LEU A 66 -8.84 -1.94 20.84
N MET A 67 -8.10 -2.17 21.91
CA MET A 67 -8.48 -3.12 22.95
C MET A 67 -9.63 -2.46 23.71
N MET A 68 -10.87 -2.74 23.29
CA MET A 68 -12.03 -2.45 24.11
C MET A 68 -11.97 -3.37 25.34
N SER A 69 -11.82 -2.77 26.54
CA SER A 69 -11.99 -3.45 27.82
C SER A 69 -13.46 -3.59 28.19
#